data_AF-A0A6G7SVF4-F1
#
_entry.id   AF-A0A6G7SVF4-F1
#
_cell.length_a   1.000
_cell.length_b   1.000
_cell.length_c   1.000
_cell.angle_alpha   90.00
_cell.angle_beta   90.00
_cell.angle_gamma   90.00
#
_symmetry.space_group_name_H-M   'P 1'
#
loop_
_entity.id
_entity.type
_entity.pdbx_description
1 polymer ?
#
loop_
_entity_poly.entity_id
_entity_poly.type
_entity_poly.pdbx_seq_one_letter_code
_entity_poly.pdbx_strand_id
1 'polypeptide(L)'
;MNKPTALATVCVLVLAAVGCSGCGNPERPHVEGPAPSPTRASGPVYVSDTMGHPLTRPTKFGLTEFSSVSRLSWRSWGEAKAVATGRLSGMWCIPHCPDHGYPATVELSRLQRRENVGYYTLAVVRSPAHLPSDQSSKLRNVRLPIPEPWERNQ
;
A
#
# COMPACT_ATOMS: atom_id res chain seq x y z
N MET A 1 -41.93 -4.92 87.80
CA MET A 1 -42.72 -4.68 86.58
C MET A 1 -41.82 -4.03 85.52
N ASN A 2 -41.31 -4.88 84.62
CA ASN A 2 -41.03 -4.67 83.19
C ASN A 2 -40.79 -3.26 82.62
N LYS A 3 -39.57 -3.02 82.07
CA LYS A 3 -39.33 -2.61 80.66
C LYS A 3 -37.82 -2.64 80.28
N PRO A 4 -37.48 -2.73 78.98
CA PRO A 4 -36.28 -3.38 78.44
C PRO A 4 -35.22 -2.38 77.94
N THR A 5 -33.98 -2.85 77.78
CA THR A 5 -32.91 -2.30 76.91
C THR A 5 -31.72 -3.25 77.09
N ALA A 6 -31.29 -4.04 76.11
CA ALA A 6 -30.64 -3.72 74.85
C ALA A 6 -29.19 -4.25 74.90
N LEU A 7 -28.70 -4.66 73.73
CA LEU A 7 -27.31 -4.98 73.38
C LEU A 7 -26.80 -6.31 73.93
N ALA A 8 -25.97 -7.09 73.26
CA ALA A 8 -25.49 -7.23 71.89
C ALA A 8 -24.41 -8.32 71.99
N THR A 9 -24.09 -9.00 70.87
CA THR A 9 -22.76 -9.62 70.63
C THR A 9 -22.42 -10.86 71.50
N VAL A 10 -21.74 -11.92 71.08
CA VAL A 10 -20.91 -12.30 69.92
C VAL A 10 -21.08 -13.82 69.78
N CYS A 11 -21.16 -14.38 68.58
CA CYS A 11 -20.76 -15.77 68.34
C CYS A 11 -19.80 -15.82 67.15
N VAL A 12 -18.50 -15.85 67.47
CA VAL A 12 -17.42 -16.16 66.54
C VAL A 12 -17.44 -17.67 66.31
N LEU A 13 -17.57 -18.09 65.06
CA LEU A 13 -17.13 -19.40 64.60
C LEU A 13 -16.35 -19.22 63.29
N VAL A 14 -15.08 -19.59 63.38
CA VAL A 14 -14.07 -19.54 62.32
C VAL A 14 -14.07 -20.88 61.57
N LEU A 15 -13.61 -20.83 60.31
CA LEU A 15 -13.03 -21.91 59.48
C LEU A 15 -13.95 -22.52 58.42
N ALA A 16 -13.72 -22.16 57.16
CA ALA A 16 -13.00 -23.04 56.21
C ALA A 16 -12.79 -22.33 54.86
N ALA A 17 -11.55 -22.34 54.41
CA ALA A 17 -11.08 -21.78 53.15
C ALA A 17 -11.55 -22.63 51.94
N VAL A 18 -12.12 -22.00 50.92
CA VAL A 18 -12.17 -22.56 49.55
C VAL A 18 -12.12 -21.42 48.53
N GLY A 19 -11.08 -21.46 47.70
CA GLY A 19 -11.10 -20.96 46.33
C GLY A 19 -10.81 -19.47 46.13
N CYS A 20 -9.53 -19.08 46.23
CA CYS A 20 -9.04 -18.02 45.36
C CYS A 20 -9.32 -18.47 43.91
N SER A 21 -10.33 -17.89 43.27
CA SER A 21 -10.45 -17.89 41.82
C SER A 21 -9.19 -17.22 41.28
N GLY A 22 -8.21 -18.05 40.95
CA GLY A 22 -6.97 -17.62 40.33
C GLY A 22 -7.31 -16.75 39.14
N CYS A 23 -6.80 -15.52 39.15
CA CYS A 23 -6.67 -14.73 37.94
C CYS A 23 -5.84 -15.59 36.99
N GLY A 24 -6.50 -16.21 36.01
CA GLY A 24 -5.83 -16.84 34.88
C GLY A 24 -5.00 -15.76 34.23
N ASN A 25 -3.71 -15.73 34.55
CA ASN A 25 -2.77 -14.89 33.86
C ASN A 25 -2.79 -15.40 32.41
N PRO A 26 -3.16 -14.58 31.40
CA PRO A 26 -3.10 -15.04 30.03
C PRO A 26 -1.63 -15.29 29.71
N GLU A 27 -1.22 -16.55 29.77
CA GLU A 27 0.08 -17.02 29.31
C GLU A 27 0.28 -16.43 27.91
N ARG A 28 1.22 -15.50 27.79
CA ARG A 28 1.48 -14.85 26.50
C ARG A 28 2.09 -15.94 25.62
N PRO A 29 1.60 -16.14 24.39
CA PRO A 29 2.18 -17.13 23.49
C PRO A 29 3.69 -16.93 23.40
N HIS A 30 4.45 -17.91 23.90
CA HIS A 30 5.90 -17.91 23.80
C HIS A 30 6.25 -18.25 22.35
N VAL A 31 6.78 -17.28 21.62
CA VAL A 31 7.23 -17.49 20.24
C VAL A 31 8.66 -18.01 20.31
N GLU A 32 8.83 -19.31 20.10
CA GLU A 32 10.15 -19.92 19.94
C GLU A 32 10.59 -19.88 18.47
N GLY A 33 11.84 -19.48 18.26
CA GLY A 33 12.49 -19.48 16.97
C GLY A 33 12.81 -18.08 16.42
N PRO A 34 13.80 -17.97 15.52
CA PRO A 34 14.09 -16.72 14.84
C PRO A 34 12.86 -16.29 14.04
N ALA A 35 12.51 -14.99 14.13
CA ALA A 35 11.45 -14.42 13.33
C ALA A 35 11.66 -14.78 11.84
N PRO A 36 10.60 -15.17 11.11
CA PRO A 36 10.70 -15.37 9.67
C PRO A 36 11.33 -14.13 9.06
N SER A 37 12.50 -14.31 8.44
CA SER A 37 13.09 -13.22 7.67
C SER A 37 12.11 -12.89 6.55
N PRO A 38 11.81 -11.62 6.26
CA PRO A 38 10.94 -11.27 5.16
C PRO A 38 11.58 -11.78 3.86
N THR A 39 11.11 -12.94 3.39
CA THR A 39 11.45 -13.44 2.06
C THR A 39 10.90 -12.39 1.11
N ARG A 40 11.81 -11.63 0.49
CA ARG A 40 11.43 -10.67 -0.55
C ARG A 40 10.76 -11.49 -1.63
N ALA A 41 9.41 -11.49 -1.68
CA ALA A 41 8.70 -12.31 -2.65
C ALA A 41 9.29 -12.02 -4.02
N SER A 42 9.84 -13.09 -4.60
CA SER A 42 10.63 -13.09 -5.83
C SER A 42 9.67 -13.41 -6.96
N GLY A 43 9.64 -12.56 -7.97
CA GLY A 43 8.71 -12.72 -9.08
C GLY A 43 8.73 -11.54 -10.04
N PRO A 44 8.08 -11.67 -11.20
CA PRO A 44 8.04 -10.62 -12.18
C PRO A 44 7.32 -9.38 -11.63
N VAL A 45 7.79 -8.21 -12.07
CA VAL A 45 7.25 -6.92 -11.69
C VAL A 45 6.63 -6.25 -12.90
N TYR A 46 5.43 -5.73 -12.71
CA TYR A 46 4.60 -5.12 -13.74
C TYR A 46 4.24 -3.67 -13.39
N VAL A 47 3.84 -2.95 -14.41
CA VAL A 47 3.03 -1.74 -14.31
C VAL A 47 1.69 -2.03 -14.97
N SER A 48 0.59 -1.59 -14.38
CA SER A 48 -0.72 -1.78 -15.01
C SER A 48 -1.05 -0.57 -15.88
N ASP A 49 -1.63 -0.80 -17.06
CA ASP A 49 -2.26 0.27 -17.83
C ASP A 49 -3.58 0.74 -17.18
N THR A 50 -4.23 1.74 -17.76
CA THR A 50 -5.50 2.28 -17.26
C THR A 50 -6.67 1.28 -17.30
N MET A 51 -6.52 0.17 -18.03
CA MET A 51 -7.49 -0.94 -18.08
C MET A 51 -7.11 -2.08 -17.13
N GLY A 52 -6.00 -1.97 -16.39
CA GLY A 52 -5.52 -3.00 -15.50
C GLY A 52 -4.72 -4.11 -16.19
N HIS A 53 -4.30 -3.95 -17.44
CA HIS A 53 -3.45 -4.95 -18.09
C HIS A 53 -2.01 -4.86 -17.57
N PRO A 54 -1.39 -5.98 -17.18
CA PRO A 54 -0.01 -6.00 -16.72
C PRO A 54 0.97 -5.79 -17.89
N LEU A 55 1.88 -4.83 -17.74
CA LEU A 55 2.91 -4.51 -18.71
C LEU A 55 4.31 -4.69 -18.12
N THR A 56 5.23 -5.23 -18.93
CA THR A 56 6.65 -5.36 -18.58
C THR A 56 7.48 -4.44 -19.45
N ARG A 57 8.22 -3.50 -18.83
CA ARG A 57 9.09 -2.53 -19.51
C ARG A 57 8.43 -1.89 -20.75
N PRO A 58 7.20 -1.34 -20.64
CA PRO A 58 6.48 -0.84 -21.81
C PRO A 58 7.22 0.36 -22.43
N THR A 59 7.16 0.47 -23.75
CA THR A 59 7.69 1.63 -24.49
C THR A 59 6.68 2.79 -24.55
N LYS A 60 5.41 2.51 -24.25
CA LYS A 60 4.33 3.49 -24.11
C LYS A 60 3.24 2.94 -23.18
N PHE A 61 2.57 3.81 -22.42
CA PHE A 61 1.34 3.48 -21.68
C PHE A 61 0.63 4.76 -21.21
N GLY A 62 -0.65 4.65 -20.88
CA GLY A 62 -1.44 5.72 -20.27
C GLY A 62 -1.12 5.87 -18.78
N LEU A 63 -0.90 7.11 -18.33
CA LEU A 63 -0.72 7.44 -16.91
C LEU A 63 -2.07 7.76 -16.26
N THR A 64 -2.89 8.53 -16.97
CA THR A 64 -4.23 8.92 -16.59
C THR A 64 -5.11 8.88 -17.84
N GLU A 65 -6.40 9.15 -17.68
CA GLU A 65 -7.33 9.30 -18.80
C GLU A 65 -6.91 10.40 -19.81
N PHE A 66 -6.16 11.41 -19.35
CA PHE A 66 -5.77 12.58 -20.17
C PHE A 66 -4.27 12.68 -20.45
N SER A 67 -3.44 11.77 -19.93
CA SER A 67 -1.99 11.84 -20.06
C SER A 67 -1.37 10.48 -20.34
N SER A 68 -0.42 10.45 -21.26
CA SER A 68 0.30 9.24 -21.65
C SER A 68 1.79 9.52 -21.78
N VAL A 69 2.57 8.45 -21.67
CA VAL A 69 4.01 8.46 -21.95
C VAL A 69 4.35 7.54 -23.08
N SER A 70 5.34 7.91 -23.87
CA SER A 70 5.79 7.18 -25.06
C SER A 70 7.31 7.27 -25.23
N ARG A 71 7.85 6.43 -26.12
CA ARG A 71 9.29 6.32 -26.40
C ARG A 71 10.11 6.11 -25.13
N LEU A 72 9.57 5.31 -24.21
CA LEU A 72 10.22 5.01 -22.94
C LEU A 72 11.44 4.13 -23.15
N SER A 73 12.56 4.53 -22.56
CA SER A 73 13.78 3.76 -22.44
C SER A 73 14.09 3.56 -20.97
N TRP A 74 14.00 2.31 -20.50
CA TRP A 74 14.16 1.94 -19.10
C TRP A 74 15.64 1.79 -18.75
N ARG A 75 16.08 2.51 -17.71
CA ARG A 75 17.41 2.38 -17.10
C ARG A 75 17.42 1.35 -15.98
N SER A 76 16.30 1.21 -15.27
CA SER A 76 16.10 0.21 -14.22
C SER A 76 14.68 -0.35 -14.27
N TRP A 77 14.53 -1.59 -13.82
CA TRP A 77 13.24 -2.29 -13.74
C TRP A 77 13.32 -3.46 -12.75
N GLY A 78 12.22 -3.79 -12.08
CA GLY A 78 12.11 -4.97 -11.23
C GLY A 78 12.60 -4.78 -9.79
N GLU A 79 13.28 -3.68 -9.51
CA GLU A 79 13.68 -3.30 -8.17
C GLU A 79 12.56 -2.52 -7.45
N ALA A 80 12.86 -1.98 -6.27
CA ALA A 80 11.96 -1.09 -5.53
C ALA A 80 11.50 0.12 -6.37
N LYS A 81 12.30 0.50 -7.37
CA LYS A 81 12.01 1.58 -8.32
C LYS A 81 12.38 1.17 -9.74
N ALA A 82 11.59 1.59 -10.72
CA ALA A 82 11.95 1.56 -12.13
C ALA A 82 12.04 2.99 -12.67
N VAL A 83 13.05 3.27 -13.50
CA VAL A 83 13.28 4.61 -14.04
C VAL A 83 13.40 4.53 -15.55
N ALA A 84 12.68 5.40 -16.26
CA ALA A 84 12.77 5.57 -17.70
C ALA A 84 12.86 7.03 -18.10
N THR A 85 13.45 7.27 -19.27
CA THR A 85 13.32 8.54 -19.99
C THR A 85 12.42 8.34 -21.20
N GLY A 86 11.63 9.33 -21.56
CA GLY A 86 10.74 9.27 -22.72
C GLY A 86 10.06 10.60 -22.99
N ARG A 87 8.83 10.53 -23.49
CA ARG A 87 8.03 11.70 -23.88
C ARG A 87 6.66 11.67 -23.24
N LEU A 88 6.22 12.81 -22.74
CA LEU A 88 4.92 13.04 -22.12
C LEU A 88 4.01 13.79 -23.09
N SER A 89 2.79 13.29 -23.25
CA SER A 89 1.74 13.94 -24.03
C SER A 89 0.43 13.88 -23.27
N GLY A 90 -0.44 14.87 -23.46
CA GLY A 90 -1.77 14.86 -22.87
C GLY A 90 -2.72 15.78 -23.60
N MET A 91 -4.02 15.60 -23.37
CA MET A 91 -5.04 16.41 -24.03
C MET A 91 -4.96 17.90 -23.64
N TRP A 92 -4.41 18.19 -22.46
CA TRP A 92 -4.24 19.54 -21.91
C TRP A 92 -3.23 20.41 -22.67
N CYS A 93 -2.37 19.85 -23.54
CA CYS A 93 -1.49 20.66 -24.38
C CYS A 93 -2.07 20.97 -25.76
N ILE A 94 -3.17 20.32 -26.19
CA ILE A 94 -3.71 20.49 -27.54
C ILE A 94 -4.34 21.89 -27.67
N PRO A 95 -4.11 22.62 -28.78
CA PRO A 95 -3.33 22.24 -29.98
C PRO A 95 -1.82 22.55 -29.89
N HIS A 96 -1.36 23.15 -28.80
CA HIS A 96 0.01 23.65 -28.59
C HIS A 96 1.02 22.59 -28.10
N CYS A 97 0.75 21.30 -28.32
CA CYS A 97 1.68 20.24 -27.93
C CYS A 97 2.94 20.32 -28.82
N PRO A 98 4.15 20.11 -28.27
CA PRO A 98 5.32 19.86 -29.10
C PRO A 98 5.05 18.64 -30.01
N ASP A 99 5.59 18.62 -31.23
CA ASP A 99 5.36 17.56 -32.24
C ASP A 99 5.61 16.14 -31.74
N HIS A 100 6.45 15.99 -30.72
CA HIS A 100 6.81 14.72 -30.12
C HIS A 100 6.47 14.65 -28.62
N GLY A 101 5.73 15.60 -28.07
CA GLY A 101 5.48 15.72 -26.64
C GLY A 101 6.69 16.23 -25.85
N TYR A 102 6.49 16.49 -24.57
CA TYR A 102 7.50 17.04 -23.67
C TYR A 102 8.50 15.97 -23.25
N PRO A 103 9.82 16.26 -23.20
CA PRO A 103 10.79 15.33 -22.62
C PRO A 103 10.40 15.01 -21.17
N ALA A 104 10.51 13.76 -20.76
CA ALA A 104 10.10 13.35 -19.43
C ALA A 104 11.00 12.24 -18.85
N THR A 105 11.14 12.27 -17.53
CA THR A 105 11.65 11.15 -16.72
C THR A 105 10.47 10.56 -15.94
N VAL A 106 10.30 9.25 -16.05
CA VAL A 106 9.26 8.47 -15.37
C VAL A 106 9.93 7.62 -14.30
N GLU A 107 9.47 7.75 -13.06
CA GLU A 107 9.85 6.91 -11.94
C GLU A 107 8.63 6.12 -11.48
N LEU A 108 8.71 4.79 -11.55
CA LEU A 108 7.72 3.89 -10.97
C LEU A 108 8.22 3.41 -9.61
N SER A 109 7.35 3.40 -8.62
CA SER A 109 7.70 3.03 -7.24
C SER A 109 6.49 2.48 -6.48
N ARG A 110 6.66 2.26 -5.16
CA ARG A 110 5.66 1.64 -4.27
C ARG A 110 5.21 0.29 -4.80
N LEU A 111 6.17 -0.63 -4.91
CA LEU A 111 5.93 -1.99 -5.33
C LEU A 111 4.99 -2.69 -4.36
N GLN A 112 3.76 -2.98 -4.79
CA GLN A 112 2.82 -3.81 -4.05
C GLN A 112 2.88 -5.23 -4.57
N ARG A 113 3.03 -6.18 -3.65
CA ARG A 113 3.06 -7.60 -3.99
C ARG A 113 1.66 -8.19 -3.88
N ARG A 114 1.32 -8.99 -4.88
CA ARG A 114 0.12 -9.84 -4.91
C ARG A 114 0.62 -11.24 -5.24
N GLU A 115 0.50 -12.15 -4.28
CA GLU A 115 1.03 -13.52 -4.42
C GLU A 115 2.52 -13.51 -4.84
N ASN A 116 2.81 -14.08 -6.02
CA ASN A 116 4.15 -14.22 -6.58
C ASN A 116 4.50 -13.13 -7.61
N VAL A 117 3.74 -12.04 -7.68
CA VAL A 117 4.01 -10.92 -8.61
C VAL A 117 4.02 -9.57 -7.90
N GLY A 118 4.71 -8.59 -8.50
CA GLY A 118 4.75 -7.22 -8.00
C GLY A 118 4.15 -6.23 -8.99
N TYR A 119 3.45 -5.22 -8.49
CA TYR A 119 2.93 -4.11 -9.28
C TYR A 119 3.46 -2.78 -8.75
N TYR A 120 4.00 -1.93 -9.63
CA TYR A 120 4.24 -0.53 -9.26
C TYR A 120 2.91 0.21 -9.15
N THR A 121 2.72 0.92 -8.04
CA THR A 121 1.44 1.60 -7.73
C THR A 121 1.52 3.12 -7.77
N LEU A 122 2.74 3.66 -7.91
CA LEU A 122 2.98 5.09 -8.01
C LEU A 122 3.87 5.39 -9.20
N ALA A 123 3.40 6.27 -10.08
CA ALA A 123 4.21 6.91 -11.11
C ALA A 123 4.46 8.38 -10.76
N VAL A 124 5.71 8.79 -10.88
CA VAL A 124 6.16 10.18 -10.77
C VAL A 124 6.77 10.59 -12.09
N VAL A 125 6.20 11.59 -12.75
CA VAL A 125 6.68 12.09 -14.02
C VAL A 125 7.21 13.50 -13.86
N ARG A 126 8.44 13.70 -14.30
CA ARG A 126 9.14 14.98 -14.25
C ARG A 126 9.52 15.38 -15.67
N SER A 127 9.16 16.59 -16.06
CA SER A 127 9.58 17.20 -17.32
C SER A 127 10.48 18.40 -17.00
N PRO A 128 11.60 18.58 -17.72
CA PRO A 128 12.38 19.82 -17.63
C PRO A 128 11.69 20.99 -18.35
N ALA A 129 10.69 20.73 -19.20
CA ALA A 129 9.91 21.77 -19.84
C ALA A 129 8.86 22.34 -18.87
N HIS A 130 8.51 23.61 -19.05
CA HIS A 130 7.42 24.26 -18.32
C HIS A 130 6.07 23.65 -18.73
N LEU A 131 5.55 22.77 -17.88
CA LEU A 131 4.18 22.31 -17.93
C LEU A 131 3.28 23.29 -17.16
N PRO A 132 1.98 23.36 -17.47
CA PRO A 132 1.01 24.00 -16.58
C PRO A 132 1.17 23.47 -15.14
N SER A 133 1.09 24.36 -14.15
CA SER A 133 1.43 24.05 -12.75
C SER A 133 0.51 22.98 -12.14
N ASP A 134 -0.76 22.95 -12.54
CA ASP A 134 -1.73 21.93 -12.15
C ASP A 134 -1.34 20.55 -12.70
N GLN A 135 -0.86 20.48 -13.95
CA GLN A 135 -0.43 19.24 -14.59
C GLN A 135 0.86 18.71 -13.95
N SER A 136 1.85 19.57 -13.72
CA SER A 136 3.09 19.19 -13.04
C SER A 136 2.83 18.56 -11.67
N SER A 137 1.88 19.10 -10.91
CA SER A 137 1.51 18.58 -9.58
C SER A 137 0.81 17.23 -9.66
N LYS A 138 -0.17 17.07 -10.57
CA LYS A 138 -0.88 15.80 -10.80
C LYS A 138 0.08 14.68 -11.23
N LEU A 139 0.98 15.00 -12.14
CA LEU A 139 1.95 14.04 -12.71
C LEU A 139 3.01 13.57 -11.71
N ARG A 140 3.19 14.25 -10.58
CA ARG A 140 4.12 13.84 -9.52
C ARG A 140 3.53 12.80 -8.56
N ASN A 141 2.25 12.48 -8.66
CA ASN A 141 1.57 11.56 -7.74
C ASN A 141 0.49 10.72 -8.45
N VAL A 142 0.84 10.12 -9.59
CA VAL A 142 -0.09 9.30 -10.37
C VAL A 142 -0.23 7.93 -9.70
N ARG A 143 -1.43 7.61 -9.22
CA ARG A 143 -1.75 6.28 -8.71
C ARG A 143 -2.08 5.36 -9.87
N LEU A 144 -1.36 4.26 -9.95
CA LEU A 144 -1.56 3.24 -10.97
C LEU A 144 -2.48 2.14 -10.43
N PRO A 145 -3.39 1.61 -11.26
CA PRO A 145 -4.29 0.57 -10.82
C PRO A 145 -3.54 -0.73 -10.52
N ILE A 146 -4.05 -1.49 -9.56
CA ILE A 146 -3.67 -2.88 -9.36
C ILE A 146 -4.82 -3.71 -9.95
N PRO A 147 -4.55 -4.74 -10.77
CA PRO A 147 -5.62 -5.57 -11.30
C PRO A 147 -6.37 -6.25 -10.14
N GLU A 148 -7.70 -6.29 -10.23
CA GLU A 148 -8.49 -7.06 -9.28
C GLU A 148 -8.15 -8.57 -9.43
N PRO A 149 -8.13 -9.34 -8.33
CA PRO A 149 -8.06 -10.79 -8.42
C PRO A 149 -9.25 -11.30 -9.24
N TRP A 150 -9.00 -12.25 -10.14
CA TRP A 150 -10.01 -12.83 -11.03
C TRP A 150 -11.08 -13.66 -10.29
N GLU A 151 -10.98 -13.84 -8.97
CA GLU A 151 -11.84 -14.70 -8.15
C GLU A 151 -13.09 -14.01 -7.56
N ARG A 152 -13.86 -13.25 -8.35
CA ARG A 152 -15.12 -12.69 -7.81
C ARG A 152 -16.34 -12.67 -8.74
N ASN A 153 -16.35 -13.47 -9.81
CA ASN A 153 -17.52 -13.64 -10.69
C ASN A 153 -17.74 -15.11 -11.09
N GLN A 154 -17.79 -16.01 -10.10
CA GLN A 154 -18.51 -17.29 -10.19
C GLN A 154 -19.49 -17.36 -9.02
#